data_AF-X8EFS7-F1
#
_entry.id   AF-X8EFS7-F1
#
_cell.length_a   1.000
_cell.length_b   1.000
_cell.length_c   1.000
_cell.angle_alpha   90.00
_cell.angle_beta   90.00
_cell.angle_gamma   90.00
#
_symmetry.space_group_name_H-M   'P 1'
#
loop_
_entity.id
_entity.type
_entity.pdbx_description
1 polymer ?
#
loop_
_entity_poly.entity_id
_entity_poly.type
_entity_poly.pdbx_seq_one_letter_code
_entity_poly.pdbx_strand_id
1 'polypeptide(L)'
;MIDAGRRGGVTVVCDIARRLSDACETAVQSADLVVLVSPCDVRACAAAASIAPLLCTINPNVGLVARGPSPGGLRAGEVAMVAAVPLLASMRADPRIAERLEHGGLRLGRRSALAGAARRVLALLPSRPAQSESGAA
;
A
#
# COMPACT_ATOMS: atom_id res chain seq x y z
N MET A 1 12.23 -14.30 -6.04
CA MET A 1 12.54 -12.86 -6.11
C MET A 1 12.41 -12.18 -4.74
N ILE A 2 11.27 -12.31 -4.05
CA ILE A 2 11.00 -11.67 -2.74
C ILE A 2 12.11 -11.97 -1.71
N ASP A 3 12.42 -13.25 -1.49
CA ASP A 3 13.47 -13.64 -0.54
C ASP A 3 14.88 -13.13 -0.91
N ALA A 4 15.18 -13.01 -2.20
CA ALA A 4 16.46 -12.48 -2.65
C ALA A 4 16.56 -10.97 -2.34
N GLY A 5 15.48 -10.21 -2.58
CA GLY A 5 15.41 -8.80 -2.22
C GLY A 5 15.47 -8.58 -0.71
N ARG A 6 14.76 -9.40 0.06
CA ARG A 6 14.79 -9.39 1.53
C ARG A 6 16.22 -9.61 2.07
N ARG A 7 16.92 -10.63 1.55
CA ARG A 7 18.34 -10.87 1.90
C ARG A 7 19.27 -9.75 1.47
N GLY A 8 19.02 -9.17 0.29
CA GLY A 8 19.75 -8.00 -0.21
C GLY A 8 19.48 -6.71 0.56
N GLY A 9 18.54 -6.71 1.51
CA GLY A 9 18.21 -5.54 2.31
C GLY A 9 17.54 -4.42 1.52
N VAL A 10 16.91 -4.74 0.39
CA VAL A 10 16.18 -3.78 -0.46
C VAL A 10 14.68 -3.87 -0.19
N THR A 11 13.98 -2.74 -0.29
CA THR A 11 12.51 -2.73 -0.24
C THR A 11 11.94 -3.39 -1.49
N VAL A 12 11.15 -4.44 -1.30
CA VAL A 12 10.43 -5.13 -2.38
C VAL A 12 8.96 -4.72 -2.30
N VAL A 13 8.40 -4.28 -3.42
CA VAL A 13 6.97 -4.01 -3.56
C VAL A 13 6.38 -5.08 -4.47
N CYS A 14 5.44 -5.86 -3.94
CA CYS A 14 4.69 -6.85 -4.72
C CYS A 14 3.32 -6.27 -5.07
N ASP A 15 3.05 -6.07 -6.36
CA ASP A 15 1.70 -5.78 -6.83
C ASP A 15 0.93 -7.10 -6.96
N ILE A 16 -0.22 -7.18 -6.28
CA ILE A 16 -0.97 -8.42 -6.08
C ILE A 16 -2.33 -8.31 -6.75
N ALA A 17 -2.70 -9.35 -7.49
CA ALA A 17 -4.02 -9.43 -8.09
C ALA A 17 -5.11 -9.50 -7.00
N ARG A 18 -6.30 -8.94 -7.27
CA ARG A 18 -7.43 -9.01 -6.33
C ARG A 18 -7.93 -10.43 -6.06
N ARG A 19 -7.61 -11.40 -6.91
CA ARG A 19 -7.90 -12.81 -6.68
C ARG A 19 -6.66 -13.47 -6.09
N LEU A 20 -6.83 -14.10 -4.93
CA LEU A 20 -5.77 -14.79 -4.23
C LEU A 20 -5.45 -16.10 -4.95
N SER A 21 -4.33 -16.12 -5.67
CA SER A 21 -3.67 -17.36 -6.09
C SER A 21 -2.59 -17.75 -5.09
N ASP A 22 -2.05 -18.97 -5.19
CA ASP A 22 -0.97 -19.45 -4.34
C ASP A 22 0.24 -18.49 -4.32
N ALA A 23 0.56 -17.89 -5.48
CA ALA A 23 1.62 -16.90 -5.59
C ALA A 23 1.30 -15.59 -4.85
N CYS A 24 0.03 -15.17 -4.86
CA CYS A 24 -0.42 -14.00 -4.11
C CYS A 24 -0.37 -14.26 -2.60
N GLU A 25 -0.83 -15.44 -2.17
CA GLU A 25 -0.80 -15.85 -0.76
C GLU A 25 0.63 -15.91 -0.24
N THR A 26 1.56 -16.52 -1.00
CA THR A 26 2.98 -16.56 -0.65
C THR A 26 3.56 -15.16 -0.47
N ALA A 27 3.21 -14.22 -1.35
CA ALA A 27 3.68 -12.84 -1.27
C ALA A 27 3.09 -12.11 -0.05
N VAL A 28 1.79 -12.29 0.22
CA VAL A 28 1.10 -11.72 1.40
C VAL A 28 1.71 -12.27 2.69
N GLN A 29 1.93 -13.59 2.77
CA GLN A 29 2.55 -14.24 3.93
C GLN A 29 3.98 -13.72 4.20
N SER A 30 4.73 -13.42 3.14
CA SER A 30 6.14 -13.00 3.24
C SER A 30 6.33 -11.49 3.51
N ALA A 31 5.26 -10.68 3.44
CA ALA A 31 5.36 -9.23 3.50
C ALA A 31 5.52 -8.69 4.92
N ASP A 32 6.36 -7.67 5.11
CA ASP A 32 6.43 -6.93 6.38
C ASP A 32 5.17 -6.07 6.61
N LEU A 33 4.51 -5.66 5.52
CA LEU A 33 3.29 -4.86 5.51
C LEU A 33 2.46 -5.16 4.25
N VAL A 34 1.17 -5.37 4.43
CA VAL A 34 0.18 -5.52 3.35
C VAL A 34 -0.68 -4.26 3.29
N VAL A 35 -0.71 -3.60 2.13
CA VAL A 35 -1.41 -2.33 1.95
C VAL A 35 -2.61 -2.52 1.02
N LEU A 36 -3.82 -2.42 1.57
CA LEU A 36 -5.04 -2.37 0.80
C LEU A 36 -5.30 -0.94 0.31
N VAL A 37 -5.31 -0.71 -1.01
CA VAL A 37 -5.59 0.61 -1.58
C VAL A 37 -7.04 0.66 -2.07
N SER A 38 -7.86 1.53 -1.50
CA SER A 38 -9.29 1.58 -1.79
C SER A 38 -9.81 3.01 -2.02
N PRO A 39 -10.67 3.27 -3.02
CA PRO A 39 -11.49 4.48 -3.06
C PRO A 39 -12.39 4.61 -1.82
N CYS A 40 -12.76 5.84 -1.46
CA CYS A 40 -13.74 6.11 -0.41
C CYS A 40 -15.18 6.05 -0.96
N ASP A 41 -15.60 4.94 -1.56
CA ASP A 41 -17.01 4.75 -1.96
C ASP A 41 -17.59 3.48 -1.32
N VAL A 42 -18.92 3.35 -1.34
CA VAL A 42 -19.61 2.27 -0.63
C VAL A 42 -19.22 0.89 -1.18
N ARG A 43 -19.06 0.76 -2.50
CA ARG A 43 -18.71 -0.51 -3.13
C ARG A 43 -17.27 -0.90 -2.80
N ALA A 44 -16.36 0.06 -2.83
CA ALA A 44 -14.97 -0.11 -2.45
C ALA A 44 -14.81 -0.44 -0.95
N CYS A 45 -15.67 0.15 -0.11
CA CYS A 45 -15.75 -0.17 1.31
C CYS A 45 -16.21 -1.61 1.55
N ALA A 46 -17.29 -2.04 0.89
CA ALA A 46 -17.76 -3.43 0.97
C ALA A 46 -16.71 -4.43 0.48
N ALA A 47 -16.00 -4.10 -0.61
CA ALA A 47 -14.90 -4.93 -1.11
C ALA A 47 -13.75 -5.01 -0.10
N ALA A 48 -13.38 -3.89 0.53
CA ALA A 48 -12.35 -3.84 1.57
C ALA A 48 -12.75 -4.68 2.79
N ALA A 49 -13.99 -4.55 3.25
CA ALA A 49 -14.54 -5.33 4.36
C ALA A 49 -14.59 -6.84 4.09
N SER A 50 -14.78 -7.23 2.82
CA SER A 50 -14.78 -8.63 2.42
C SER A 50 -13.38 -9.24 2.36
N ILE A 51 -12.38 -8.50 1.86
CA ILE A 51 -11.03 -9.05 1.63
C ILE A 51 -10.09 -8.90 2.83
N ALA A 52 -10.25 -7.83 3.63
CA ALA A 52 -9.33 -7.55 4.73
C ALA A 52 -9.28 -8.68 5.78
N PRO A 53 -10.40 -9.29 6.22
CA PRO A 53 -10.34 -10.42 7.15
C PRO A 53 -9.53 -11.60 6.62
N LEU A 54 -9.66 -11.93 5.32
CA LEU A 54 -8.89 -13.00 4.68
C LEU A 54 -7.39 -12.67 4.63
N LEU A 55 -7.03 -11.42 4.35
CA LEU A 55 -5.63 -11.02 4.39
C LEU A 55 -5.07 -11.08 5.81
N CYS A 56 -5.87 -10.69 6.81
CA CYS A 56 -5.49 -10.74 8.22
C CYS A 56 -5.28 -12.17 8.74
N THR A 57 -5.92 -13.19 8.15
CA THR A 57 -5.63 -14.60 8.49
C THR A 57 -4.27 -15.07 7.95
N ILE A 58 -3.75 -14.43 6.91
CA ILE A 58 -2.48 -14.79 6.28
C ILE A 58 -1.33 -13.95 6.86
N ASN A 59 -1.58 -12.66 7.11
CA ASN A 59 -0.59 -11.71 7.62
C ASN A 59 -1.26 -10.73 8.60
N PRO A 60 -0.77 -10.57 9.84
CA PRO A 60 -1.37 -9.65 10.81
C PRO A 60 -1.12 -8.16 10.49
N ASN A 61 -0.12 -7.84 9.66
CA ASN A 61 0.30 -6.48 9.33
C ASN A 61 -0.44 -5.96 8.09
N VAL A 62 -1.77 -5.87 8.17
CA VAL A 62 -2.61 -5.33 7.09
C VAL A 62 -3.07 -3.93 7.45
N GLY A 63 -2.99 -3.00 6.50
CA GLY A 63 -3.52 -1.64 6.67
C GLY A 63 -4.10 -1.05 5.38
N LEU A 64 -4.90 0.00 5.53
CA LEU A 64 -5.64 0.64 4.44
C LEU A 64 -5.01 1.98 4.02
N VAL A 65 -4.90 2.20 2.71
CA VAL A 65 -4.72 3.52 2.10
C VAL A 65 -5.99 3.91 1.35
N ALA A 66 -6.61 4.99 1.79
CA ALA A 66 -7.88 5.47 1.24
C ALA A 66 -7.67 6.58 0.20
N ARG A 67 -8.37 6.49 -0.95
CA ARG A 67 -8.36 7.50 -2.02
C ARG A 67 -9.70 8.22 -2.08
N GLY A 68 -9.72 9.54 -1.96
CA GLY A 68 -10.96 10.33 -1.89
C GLY A 68 -10.94 11.61 -2.72
N PRO A 69 -11.96 12.48 -2.59
CA PRO A 69 -13.12 12.33 -1.71
C PRO A 69 -14.16 11.32 -2.25
N SER A 70 -15.04 10.88 -1.37
CA SER A 70 -16.26 10.17 -1.75
C SER A 70 -17.27 11.12 -2.38
N PRO A 71 -17.96 10.75 -3.47
CA PRO A 71 -19.14 11.50 -3.91
C PRO A 71 -20.28 11.48 -2.87
N GLY A 72 -20.34 10.47 -2.00
CA GLY A 72 -21.37 10.31 -0.97
C GLY A 72 -20.95 10.68 0.45
N GLY A 73 -19.82 11.36 0.62
CA GLY A 73 -19.34 11.82 1.93
C GLY A 73 -18.65 10.77 2.81
N LEU A 74 -18.57 9.50 2.39
CA LEU A 74 -17.88 8.44 3.11
C LEU A 74 -16.42 8.80 3.37
N ARG A 75 -16.01 8.80 4.64
CA ARG A 75 -14.69 9.22 5.09
C ARG A 75 -13.72 8.04 5.12
N ALA A 76 -12.44 8.33 4.90
CA ALA A 76 -11.38 7.32 4.94
C ALA A 76 -11.35 6.50 6.25
N GLY A 77 -11.58 7.17 7.39
CA GLY A 77 -11.63 6.50 8.70
C GLY A 77 -12.81 5.55 8.85
N GLU A 78 -13.95 5.85 8.23
CA GLU A 78 -15.13 4.96 8.23
C GLU A 78 -14.85 3.71 7.38
N VAL A 79 -14.18 3.86 6.23
CA VAL A 79 -13.76 2.70 5.42
C VAL A 79 -12.80 1.80 6.20
N ALA A 80 -11.82 2.38 6.89
CA ALA A 80 -10.86 1.62 7.71
C ALA A 80 -11.54 0.90 8.89
N MET A 81 -12.48 1.58 9.55
CA MET A 81 -13.30 1.01 10.63
C MET A 81 -14.10 -0.19 10.13
N VAL A 82 -14.82 -0.06 9.02
CA VAL A 82 -15.64 -1.14 8.45
C VAL A 82 -14.77 -2.31 7.97
N ALA A 83 -13.59 -2.02 7.40
CA ALA A 83 -12.62 -3.04 7.01
C ALA A 83 -11.85 -3.68 8.18
N ALA A 84 -12.06 -3.18 9.41
CA ALA A 84 -11.39 -3.63 10.63
C ALA A 84 -9.85 -3.64 10.53
N VAL A 85 -9.26 -2.66 9.82
CA VAL A 85 -7.80 -2.52 9.67
C VAL A 85 -7.36 -1.06 9.88
N PRO A 86 -6.12 -0.80 10.33
CA PRO A 86 -5.62 0.55 10.52
C PRO A 86 -5.61 1.38 9.22
N LEU A 87 -6.00 2.65 9.32
CA LEU A 87 -5.81 3.62 8.24
C LEU A 87 -4.36 4.12 8.24
N LEU A 88 -3.58 3.72 7.23
CA LEU A 88 -2.16 4.10 7.10
C LEU A 88 -2.00 5.50 6.49
N ALA A 89 -2.85 5.81 5.51
CA ALA A 89 -2.90 7.12 4.88
C ALA A 89 -4.23 7.36 4.16
N SER A 90 -4.60 8.62 4.03
CA SER A 90 -5.59 9.06 3.04
C SER A 90 -4.93 10.01 2.03
N MET A 91 -5.44 10.01 0.80
CA MET A 91 -5.00 10.94 -0.25
C MET A 91 -6.14 11.32 -1.18
N ARG A 92 -5.99 12.48 -1.81
CA ARG A 92 -6.88 12.88 -2.91
C ARG A 92 -6.57 12.05 -4.14
N ALA A 93 -7.61 11.59 -4.83
CA ALA A 93 -7.51 10.98 -6.15
C ALA A 93 -6.94 11.99 -7.14
N ASP A 94 -5.97 11.56 -7.93
CA ASP A 94 -5.37 12.35 -8.99
C ASP A 94 -5.91 11.85 -10.34
N PRO A 95 -6.82 12.59 -10.99
CA PRO A 95 -7.45 12.14 -12.24
C PRO A 95 -6.46 12.09 -13.41
N ARG A 96 -5.33 12.80 -13.33
CA ARG A 96 -4.32 12.86 -14.40
C ARG A 96 -3.26 11.78 -14.27
N ILE A 97 -3.35 10.88 -13.29
CA ILE A 97 -2.31 9.89 -13.07
C ILE A 97 -2.17 8.88 -14.22
N ALA A 98 -3.29 8.43 -14.78
CA ALA A 98 -3.30 7.52 -15.92
C ALA A 98 -2.68 8.22 -17.14
N GLU A 99 -3.16 9.41 -17.48
CA GLU A 99 -2.62 10.22 -18.58
C GLU A 99 -1.09 10.41 -18.47
N ARG A 100 -0.58 10.77 -17.28
CA ARG A 100 0.88 10.95 -17.09
C ARG A 100 1.67 9.66 -17.22
N LEU A 101 1.12 8.53 -16.77
CA LEU A 101 1.77 7.23 -16.92
C LEU A 101 1.96 6.88 -18.40
N GLU A 102 0.93 7.10 -19.22
CA GLU A 102 0.96 6.82 -20.66
C GLU A 102 1.97 7.70 -21.44
N HIS A 103 2.11 8.99 -21.05
CA HIS A 103 2.86 9.97 -21.86
C HIS A 103 4.27 10.30 -21.38
N GLY A 104 4.74 9.75 -20.26
CA GLY A 104 6.07 10.11 -19.73
C GLY A 104 6.52 9.39 -18.46
N GLY A 105 5.83 8.32 -18.07
CA GLY A 105 6.10 7.57 -16.85
C GLY A 105 5.66 8.29 -15.56
N LEU A 106 5.85 7.61 -14.42
CA LEU A 106 5.40 8.11 -13.11
C LEU A 106 6.32 9.21 -12.56
N ARG A 107 6.15 10.45 -13.02
CA ARG A 107 6.85 11.62 -12.46
C ARG A 107 5.95 12.35 -11.46
N LEU A 108 6.21 12.13 -10.16
CA LEU A 108 5.45 12.76 -9.08
C LEU A 108 6.06 14.10 -8.66
N GLY A 109 5.27 15.16 -8.71
CA GLY A 109 5.70 16.48 -8.24
C GLY A 109 5.91 16.53 -6.72
N ARG A 110 6.67 17.54 -6.26
CA ARG A 110 7.04 17.71 -4.83
C ARG A 110 5.84 17.74 -3.88
N ARG A 111 4.70 18.29 -4.31
CA ARG A 111 3.45 18.39 -3.54
C ARG A 111 2.43 17.29 -3.87
N SER A 112 2.85 16.18 -4.48
CA SER A 112 1.96 15.08 -4.86
C SER A 112 1.34 14.42 -3.63
N ALA A 113 0.00 14.34 -3.58
CA ALA A 113 -0.73 13.63 -2.55
C ALA A 113 -0.39 12.13 -2.54
N LEU A 114 -0.21 11.54 -3.72
CA LEU A 114 0.26 10.16 -3.88
C LEU A 114 1.65 9.96 -3.29
N ALA A 115 2.61 10.83 -3.64
CA ALA A 115 3.96 10.73 -3.09
C ALA A 115 3.97 10.92 -1.57
N GLY A 116 3.10 11.80 -1.04
CA GLY A 116 2.92 11.97 0.40
C GLY A 116 2.38 10.73 1.09
N ALA A 117 1.38 10.05 0.52
CA ALA A 117 0.85 8.80 1.04
C ALA A 117 1.87 7.66 0.97
N ALA A 118 2.58 7.52 -0.15
CA ALA A 118 3.63 6.53 -0.32
C ALA A 118 4.75 6.70 0.73
N ARG A 119 5.20 7.93 0.98
CA ARG A 119 6.19 8.21 2.03
C ARG A 119 5.69 7.83 3.43
N ARG A 120 4.42 8.11 3.74
CA ARG A 120 3.82 7.70 5.03
C ARG A 120 3.82 6.18 5.19
N VAL A 121 3.44 5.44 4.15
CA VAL A 121 3.46 3.98 4.16
C VAL A 121 4.89 3.45 4.32
N LEU A 122 5.84 3.96 3.53
CA LEU A 122 7.24 3.53 3.60
C LEU A 122 7.89 3.82 4.96
N ALA A 123 7.48 4.91 5.63
CA ALA A 123 7.97 5.24 6.97
C ALA A 123 7.50 4.27 8.07
N LEU A 124 6.50 3.43 7.79
CA LEU A 124 6.06 2.38 8.71
C LEU A 124 6.94 1.13 8.64
N LEU A 125 7.68 0.96 7.53
CA LEU A 125 8.61 -0.14 7.40
C LEU A 125 9.82 0.09 8.32
N PRO A 126 10.40 -0.96 8.90
CA PRO A 126 11.58 -0.84 9.74
C PRO A 126 12.66 0.00 9.05
N SER A 127 13.11 1.07 9.70
CA SER A 127 14.23 1.85 9.21
C SER A 127 15.48 0.99 9.27
N ARG A 128 16.11 0.74 8.13
CA ARG A 128 17.40 0.04 8.13
C ARG A 128 18.44 0.96 8.78
N PRO A 129 19.24 0.49 9.75
CA PRO A 129 20.44 1.21 10.13
C PRO A 129 21.30 1.38 8.86
N ALA A 130 21.71 2.61 8.58
CA ALA A 130 22.62 2.89 7.48
C ALA A 130 23.80 1.92 7.63
N GLN A 131 24.05 1.10 6.61
CA GLN A 131 25.29 0.34 6.55
C GLN A 131 26.38 1.40 6.43
N SER A 132 27.02 1.74 7.55
CA SER A 132 28.26 2.50 7.51
C SER A 132 29.20 1.69 6.62
N GLU A 133 29.58 2.26 5.48
CA GLU A 133 30.72 1.79 4.71
C GLU A 133 31.93 1.83 5.65
N SER A 134 32.19 0.70 6.30
CA SER A 134 33.35 0.47 7.14
C SER A 134 34.22 -0.56 6.45
N GLY A 135 35.16 -0.05 5.67
CA GLY A 135 36.48 -0.64 5.46
C GLY A 135 36.60 -1.74 4.41
N ALA A 136 37.34 -1.43 3.34
CA ALA A 136 38.68 -1.99 3.14
C ALA A 136 39.43 -1.18 2.08
N ALA A 137 40.49 -0.50 2.52
CA ALA A 137 41.65 -0.11 1.72
C ALA A 137 42.80 -1.05 2.08
#